data_AF-A0AAW0WKA4-F1
#
_entry.id   AF-A0AAW0WKA4-F1
#
_cell.length_a   1.000
_cell.length_b   1.000
_cell.length_c   1.000
_cell.angle_alpha   90.00
_cell.angle_beta   90.00
_cell.angle_gamma   90.00
#
_symmetry.space_group_name_H-M   'P 1'
#
loop_
_entity.id
_entity.type
_entity.pdbx_description
1 polymer ?
#
loop_
_entity_poly.entity_id
_entity_poly.type
_entity_poly.pdbx_seq_one_letter_code
_entity_poly.pdbx_strand_id
1 'polypeptide(L)'
;MLLWPAEELGEAADLLLSSVLAQGLPAPVHIVAGLEDMSQKAVLESALAQDQDMMVTEDLEQELSTRLVLEEPSIHKKHHKKHQSRQNLIKDIELRFPGPAKLYSLERDQDALMILRQIGAQKQRPLYFRDSRPHILAENVEFIEEGSSGTLKIHGYIRGKSLSVNGLVHIPGWGEYQMSRIDSSPDPHPLLLHSRDSEANVMDGGTFMLAESDPALQETLTSTNEVDPMEGEQTWPTEEELAEAEQSISSKPRTKRVPKGTSDYQAAWILESEEEEEEDDDDESRSNMDDGFAPVDNVSQDGYECEDDNEEEYEMTVTDAEGVNYDDKIDYGAEIDALQKLKTWLVCGSTYC
;
A
#
# COMPACT_ATOMS: atom_id res chain seq x y z
N MET A 1 -7.99 -22.48 -2.68
CA MET A 1 -9.39 -22.96 -2.62
C MET A 1 -9.87 -22.79 -1.19
N LEU A 2 -11.06 -22.24 -0.98
CA LEU A 2 -11.65 -22.05 0.34
C LEU A 2 -12.80 -23.04 0.49
N LEU A 3 -12.67 -23.97 1.44
CA LEU A 3 -13.73 -24.91 1.78
C LEU A 3 -14.57 -24.30 2.90
N TRP A 4 -15.83 -24.02 2.59
CA TRP A 4 -16.78 -23.45 3.52
C TRP A 4 -17.54 -24.59 4.21
N PRO A 5 -17.59 -24.60 5.55
CA PRO A 5 -18.47 -25.51 6.27
C PRO A 5 -19.93 -25.19 5.93
N ALA A 6 -20.80 -26.20 6.01
CA ALA A 6 -22.24 -26.00 5.85
C ALA A 6 -22.90 -25.39 7.10
N GLU A 7 -22.21 -25.43 8.24
CA GLU A 7 -22.55 -24.75 9.50
C GLU A 7 -21.74 -23.44 9.63
N GLU A 8 -21.99 -22.65 10.68
CA GLU A 8 -21.32 -21.36 10.92
C GLU A 8 -19.79 -21.49 11.01
N LEU A 9 -19.06 -20.44 10.59
CA LEU A 9 -17.61 -20.40 10.73
C LEU A 9 -17.23 -20.31 12.22
N GLY A 10 -16.34 -21.19 12.66
CA GLY A 10 -15.73 -21.05 13.98
C GLY A 10 -14.80 -19.82 14.05
N GLU A 11 -14.62 -19.28 15.25
CA GLU A 11 -13.78 -18.08 15.51
C GLU A 11 -12.36 -18.22 14.95
N ALA A 12 -11.76 -19.41 15.05
CA ALA A 12 -10.43 -19.69 14.51
C ALA A 12 -10.38 -19.59 12.97
N ALA A 13 -11.44 -20.01 12.28
CA ALA A 13 -11.53 -19.92 10.82
C ALA A 13 -11.65 -18.45 10.38
N ASP A 14 -12.36 -17.63 11.16
CA ASP A 14 -12.48 -16.20 10.91
C ASP A 14 -11.15 -15.45 11.13
N LEU A 15 -10.39 -15.80 12.16
CA LEU A 15 -9.04 -15.28 12.38
C LEU A 15 -8.09 -15.67 11.24
N LEU A 16 -8.13 -16.92 10.78
CA LEU A 16 -7.32 -17.35 9.64
C LEU A 16 -7.74 -16.62 8.37
N LEU A 17 -9.04 -16.52 8.08
CA LEU A 17 -9.54 -15.86 6.89
C LEU A 17 -9.16 -14.37 6.87
N SER A 18 -9.29 -13.66 8.00
CA SER A 18 -8.90 -12.26 8.11
C SER A 18 -7.39 -12.05 7.94
N SER A 19 -6.55 -12.90 8.54
CA SER A 19 -5.10 -12.82 8.36
C SER A 19 -4.67 -13.03 6.90
N VAL A 20 -5.29 -14.00 6.23
CA VAL A 20 -5.00 -14.35 4.83
C VAL A 20 -5.53 -13.27 3.87
N LEU A 21 -6.69 -12.67 4.16
CA LEU A 21 -7.20 -11.50 3.44
C LEU A 21 -6.26 -10.30 3.57
N ALA A 22 -5.72 -10.04 4.76
CA ALA A 22 -4.79 -8.95 5.01
C ALA A 22 -3.46 -9.14 4.28
N GLN A 23 -2.95 -10.38 4.17
CA GLN A 23 -1.72 -10.68 3.42
C GLN A 23 -1.89 -10.52 1.90
N GLY A 24 -3.12 -10.59 1.40
CA GLY A 24 -3.42 -10.52 -0.02
C GLY A 24 -3.64 -11.89 -0.63
N LEU A 25 -4.91 -12.24 -0.83
CA LEU A 25 -5.30 -13.51 -1.44
C LEU A 25 -5.12 -13.51 -2.97
N PRO A 26 -4.53 -14.56 -3.54
CA PRO A 26 -4.66 -14.83 -4.97
C PRO A 26 -6.12 -15.21 -5.29
N ALA A 27 -6.44 -15.41 -6.56
CA ALA A 27 -7.77 -15.72 -7.06
C ALA A 27 -8.49 -16.82 -6.21
N PRO A 28 -9.47 -16.47 -5.34
CA PRO A 28 -10.11 -17.44 -4.49
C PRO A 28 -11.16 -18.24 -5.27
N VAL A 29 -11.36 -19.50 -4.86
CA VAL A 29 -12.42 -20.37 -5.36
C VAL A 29 -13.15 -20.92 -4.15
N HIS A 30 -14.45 -20.64 -4.06
CA HIS A 30 -15.29 -21.00 -2.93
C HIS A 30 -15.98 -22.34 -3.19
N ILE A 31 -15.80 -23.28 -2.28
CA ILE A 31 -16.30 -24.65 -2.39
C ILE A 31 -17.04 -25.00 -1.11
N VAL A 32 -18.12 -25.74 -1.21
CA VAL A 32 -18.84 -26.31 -0.07
C VAL A 32 -18.91 -27.83 -0.23
N ALA A 33 -18.59 -28.54 0.85
CA ALA A 33 -18.81 -29.97 0.98
C ALA A 33 -19.91 -30.24 2.02
N GLY A 34 -20.61 -31.36 1.90
CA GLY A 34 -21.57 -31.82 2.92
C GLY A 34 -22.95 -31.15 2.93
N LEU A 35 -23.35 -30.47 1.84
CA LEU A 35 -24.69 -29.88 1.73
C LEU A 35 -25.80 -30.95 1.72
N GLU A 36 -25.56 -32.13 1.16
CA GLU A 36 -26.49 -33.27 1.19
C GLU A 36 -26.63 -33.86 2.60
N ASP A 37 -25.54 -34.03 3.35
CA ASP A 37 -25.55 -34.61 4.70
C ASP A 37 -26.37 -33.77 5.68
N MET A 38 -26.32 -32.44 5.54
CA MET A 38 -27.14 -31.53 6.34
C MET A 38 -28.63 -31.62 6.04
N SER A 39 -28.98 -31.89 4.78
CA SER A 39 -30.38 -32.15 4.41
C SER A 39 -30.87 -33.46 5.01
N GLN A 40 -30.00 -34.48 5.11
CA GLN A 40 -30.33 -35.77 5.70
C GLN A 40 -30.40 -35.71 7.23
N LYS A 41 -29.44 -35.04 7.89
CA LYS A 41 -29.44 -34.82 9.35
C LYS A 41 -30.66 -34.03 9.80
N ALA A 42 -31.02 -32.97 9.08
CA ALA A 42 -32.23 -32.19 9.35
C ALA A 42 -33.52 -33.01 9.24
N VAL A 43 -33.56 -33.95 8.30
CA VAL A 43 -34.70 -34.86 8.13
C VAL A 43 -34.75 -35.84 9.29
N LEU A 44 -33.61 -36.38 9.71
CA LEU A 44 -33.49 -37.28 10.85
C LEU A 44 -33.89 -36.58 12.16
N GLU A 45 -33.45 -35.34 12.37
CA GLU A 45 -33.87 -34.50 13.49
C GLU A 45 -35.36 -34.18 13.43
N SER A 46 -35.91 -33.86 12.26
CA SER A 46 -37.36 -33.62 12.12
C SER A 46 -38.19 -34.88 12.36
N ALA A 47 -37.68 -36.06 11.98
CA ALA A 47 -38.32 -37.34 12.24
C ALA A 47 -38.26 -37.68 13.73
N LEU A 48 -37.13 -37.45 14.39
CA LEU A 48 -36.99 -37.61 15.85
C LEU A 48 -37.88 -36.64 16.64
N ALA A 49 -38.05 -35.40 16.16
CA ALA A 49 -38.95 -34.43 16.79
C ALA A 49 -40.42 -34.82 16.61
N GLN A 50 -40.79 -35.32 15.42
CA GLN A 50 -42.13 -35.88 15.18
C GLN A 50 -42.41 -37.11 16.04
N ASP A 51 -41.41 -37.99 16.24
CA ASP A 51 -41.54 -39.15 17.14
C ASP A 51 -41.67 -38.75 18.61
N GLN A 52 -40.99 -37.68 19.06
CA GLN A 52 -41.15 -37.16 20.42
C GLN A 52 -42.52 -36.50 20.65
N ASP A 53 -43.03 -35.76 19.68
CA ASP A 53 -44.37 -35.17 19.75
C ASP A 53 -45.48 -36.24 19.64
N MET A 54 -45.24 -37.32 18.89
CA MET A 54 -46.14 -38.49 18.84
C MET A 54 -46.18 -39.24 20.18
N MET A 55 -45.05 -39.34 20.90
CA MET A 55 -44.99 -39.98 22.22
C MET A 55 -45.63 -39.12 23.34
N VAL A 56 -45.68 -37.79 23.18
CA VAL A 56 -46.39 -36.86 24.09
C VAL A 56 -47.90 -36.80 23.79
N THR A 57 -48.32 -37.14 22.56
CA THR A 57 -49.74 -37.16 22.15
C THR A 57 -50.38 -38.55 22.26
N GLU A 58 -49.59 -39.62 22.38
CA GLU A 58 -50.06 -40.99 22.66
C GLU A 58 -50.76 -41.15 24.03
N ASP A 59 -50.55 -40.22 24.97
CA ASP A 59 -51.27 -40.19 26.26
C ASP A 59 -52.70 -39.61 26.15
N LEU A 60 -53.12 -39.07 25.00
CA LEU A 60 -54.43 -38.44 24.83
C LEU A 60 -55.34 -39.03 23.74
N GLU A 61 -54.86 -39.91 22.86
CA GLU A 61 -55.70 -40.47 21.78
C GLU A 61 -55.52 -42.00 21.61
N GLN A 62 -55.72 -42.75 22.69
CA GLN A 62 -56.19 -44.14 22.56
C GLN A 62 -57.70 -44.14 22.26
N GLU A 63 -58.10 -43.80 21.03
CA GLU A 63 -59.33 -44.26 20.37
C GLU A 63 -59.52 -43.53 19.03
N LEU A 64 -58.81 -43.97 17.99
CA LEU A 64 -59.33 -44.09 16.61
C LEU A 64 -58.25 -44.60 15.65
N SER A 65 -58.32 -45.90 15.38
CA SER A 65 -58.15 -46.50 14.05
C SER A 65 -56.89 -46.14 13.23
N THR A 66 -55.95 -47.10 13.21
CA THR A 66 -55.21 -47.59 12.04
C THR A 66 -55.00 -46.62 10.88
N ARG A 67 -53.83 -45.97 10.81
CA ARG A 67 -53.27 -45.51 9.54
C ARG A 67 -51.74 -45.55 9.60
N LEU A 68 -51.17 -46.68 9.23
CA LEU A 68 -49.76 -46.78 8.83
C LEU A 68 -49.57 -45.91 7.57
N VAL A 69 -49.28 -44.63 7.77
CA VAL A 69 -48.73 -43.75 6.74
C VAL A 69 -47.22 -43.85 6.90
N LEU A 70 -46.57 -44.64 6.04
CA LEU A 70 -45.16 -44.44 5.74
C LEU A 70 -45.07 -43.09 5.03
N GLU A 71 -44.93 -42.01 5.82
CA GLU A 71 -44.68 -40.68 5.29
C GLU A 71 -43.23 -40.69 4.78
N GLU A 72 -43.06 -40.87 3.46
CA GLU A 72 -41.77 -40.67 2.82
C GLU A 72 -41.28 -39.27 3.19
N PRO A 73 -40.05 -39.11 3.71
CA PRO A 73 -39.57 -37.79 4.13
C PRO A 73 -39.58 -36.85 2.94
N SER A 74 -40.51 -35.89 2.98
CA SER A 74 -40.82 -34.95 1.90
C SER A 74 -39.55 -34.38 1.28
N ILE A 75 -39.25 -34.80 0.04
CA ILE A 75 -38.10 -34.37 -0.77
C ILE A 75 -38.02 -32.84 -0.85
N HIS A 76 -39.18 -32.16 -0.78
CA HIS A 76 -39.27 -30.70 -0.82
C HIS A 76 -38.63 -30.00 0.39
N LYS A 77 -38.74 -30.56 1.61
CA LYS A 77 -38.11 -29.97 2.82
C LYS A 77 -36.58 -30.04 2.74
N LYS A 78 -36.03 -31.13 2.16
CA LYS A 78 -34.59 -31.34 1.94
C LYS A 78 -34.00 -30.26 1.02
N HIS A 79 -34.65 -30.01 -0.11
CA HIS A 79 -34.20 -28.99 -1.07
C HIS A 79 -34.29 -27.57 -0.50
N HIS A 80 -35.30 -27.27 0.32
CA HIS A 80 -35.47 -25.94 0.88
C HIS A 80 -34.36 -25.56 1.88
N LYS A 81 -34.02 -26.46 2.81
CA LYS A 81 -32.93 -26.22 3.77
C LYS A 81 -31.57 -26.12 3.07
N LYS A 82 -31.29 -27.01 2.11
CA LYS A 82 -30.05 -26.94 1.28
C LYS A 82 -29.94 -25.62 0.53
N HIS A 83 -31.05 -25.13 -0.05
CA HIS A 83 -31.07 -23.85 -0.74
C HIS A 83 -30.84 -22.66 0.21
N GLN A 84 -31.47 -22.68 1.39
CA GLN A 84 -31.33 -21.64 2.39
C GLN A 84 -29.90 -21.55 2.94
N SER A 85 -29.28 -22.67 3.31
CA SER A 85 -27.88 -22.70 3.75
C SER A 85 -26.94 -22.20 2.66
N ARG A 86 -27.17 -22.59 1.40
CA ARG A 86 -26.38 -22.11 0.26
C ARG A 86 -26.51 -20.59 0.07
N GLN A 87 -27.72 -20.03 0.20
CA GLN A 87 -27.93 -18.59 0.12
C GLN A 87 -27.25 -17.84 1.25
N ASN A 88 -27.29 -18.37 2.48
CA ASN A 88 -26.62 -17.76 3.63
C ASN A 88 -25.10 -17.70 3.41
N LEU A 89 -24.49 -18.80 2.95
CA LEU A 89 -23.07 -18.83 2.62
C LEU A 89 -22.69 -17.84 1.51
N ILE A 90 -23.54 -17.68 0.48
CA ILE A 90 -23.29 -16.68 -0.56
C ILE A 90 -23.29 -15.27 0.03
N LYS A 91 -24.25 -14.93 0.90
CA LYS A 91 -24.28 -13.63 1.59
C LYS A 91 -23.04 -13.41 2.46
N ASP A 92 -22.60 -14.44 3.18
CA ASP A 92 -21.39 -14.36 4.02
C ASP A 92 -20.12 -14.15 3.18
N ILE A 93 -20.05 -14.77 2.00
CA ILE A 93 -18.95 -14.57 1.06
C ILE A 93 -19.00 -13.15 0.47
N GLU A 94 -20.18 -12.67 0.07
CA GLU A 94 -20.36 -11.32 -0.49
C GLU A 94 -20.02 -10.21 0.52
N LEU A 95 -20.23 -10.45 1.82
CA LEU A 95 -19.81 -9.54 2.88
C LEU A 95 -18.28 -9.39 2.96
N ARG A 96 -17.54 -10.46 2.66
CA ARG A 96 -16.08 -10.55 2.90
C ARG A 96 -15.25 -10.36 1.63
N PHE A 97 -15.79 -10.73 0.48
CA PHE A 97 -15.11 -10.70 -0.81
C PHE A 97 -15.81 -9.76 -1.78
N PRO A 98 -15.09 -8.81 -2.39
CA PRO A 98 -15.68 -7.94 -3.40
C PRO A 98 -15.94 -8.71 -4.70
N GLY A 99 -17.18 -8.66 -5.18
CA GLY A 99 -17.60 -9.22 -6.48
C GLY A 99 -18.59 -10.39 -6.37
N PRO A 100 -19.07 -10.92 -7.51
CA PRO A 100 -20.07 -11.98 -7.52
C PRO A 100 -19.47 -13.31 -7.02
N ALA A 101 -19.90 -13.75 -5.85
CA ALA A 101 -19.45 -14.98 -5.22
C ALA A 101 -20.03 -16.21 -5.91
N LYS A 102 -19.20 -16.94 -6.68
CA LYS A 102 -19.60 -18.22 -7.26
C LYS A 102 -19.21 -19.38 -6.34
N LEU A 103 -20.23 -20.02 -5.77
CA LEU A 103 -20.09 -21.16 -4.87
C LEU A 103 -20.18 -22.48 -5.64
N TYR A 104 -19.16 -23.33 -5.51
CA TYR A 104 -19.16 -24.69 -6.07
C TYR A 104 -19.51 -25.71 -5.00
N SER A 105 -20.27 -26.74 -5.37
CA SER A 105 -20.58 -27.88 -4.49
C SER A 105 -19.62 -29.01 -4.85
N LEU A 106 -19.04 -29.70 -3.86
CA LEU A 106 -18.17 -30.86 -4.08
C LEU A 106 -18.87 -32.12 -3.54
N GLU A 107 -19.83 -32.62 -4.30
CA GLU A 107 -20.60 -33.83 -3.95
C GLU A 107 -20.33 -34.96 -4.95
N ARG A 108 -20.16 -34.63 -6.24
CA ARG A 108 -19.90 -35.61 -7.31
C ARG A 108 -18.55 -35.38 -7.98
N ASP A 109 -17.99 -36.44 -8.56
CA ASP A 109 -16.76 -36.37 -9.36
C ASP A 109 -16.89 -35.41 -10.55
N GLN A 110 -18.10 -35.30 -11.12
CA GLN A 110 -18.39 -34.33 -12.18
C GLN A 110 -18.20 -32.88 -11.70
N ASP A 111 -18.55 -32.58 -10.45
CA ASP A 111 -18.38 -31.25 -9.88
C ASP A 111 -16.89 -30.96 -9.66
N ALA A 112 -16.11 -31.96 -9.24
CA ALA A 112 -14.66 -31.84 -9.11
C ALA A 112 -14.00 -31.49 -10.46
N LEU A 113 -14.43 -32.12 -11.56
CA LEU A 113 -13.96 -31.76 -12.90
C LEU A 113 -14.35 -30.33 -13.31
N MET A 114 -15.55 -29.87 -12.94
CA MET A 114 -15.97 -28.49 -13.18
C MET A 114 -15.10 -27.48 -12.39
N ILE A 115 -14.76 -27.81 -11.14
CA ILE A 115 -13.88 -26.98 -10.30
C ILE A 115 -12.46 -26.95 -10.87
N LEU A 116 -11.90 -28.08 -11.28
CA LEU A 116 -10.57 -28.14 -11.91
C LEU A 116 -10.53 -27.32 -13.20
N ARG A 117 -11.57 -27.42 -14.04
CA ARG A 117 -11.70 -26.59 -15.23
C ARG A 117 -11.76 -25.11 -14.89
N GLN A 118 -12.49 -24.75 -13.84
CA GLN A 118 -12.56 -23.36 -13.37
C GLN A 118 -11.18 -22.87 -12.91
N ILE A 119 -10.45 -23.65 -12.11
CA ILE A 119 -9.11 -23.27 -11.61
C ILE A 119 -8.16 -23.03 -12.78
N GLY A 120 -8.21 -23.87 -13.82
CA GLY A 120 -7.37 -23.72 -15.01
C GLY A 120 -7.76 -22.54 -15.91
N ALA A 121 -9.04 -22.19 -16.00
CA ALA A 121 -9.54 -21.13 -16.89
C ALA A 121 -9.74 -19.77 -16.20
N GLN A 122 -9.65 -19.71 -14.87
CA GLN A 122 -9.89 -18.50 -14.11
C GLN A 122 -8.79 -17.46 -14.33
N LYS A 123 -9.20 -16.19 -14.46
CA LYS A 123 -8.28 -15.06 -14.49
C LYS A 123 -7.52 -15.00 -13.17
N GLN A 124 -6.20 -15.13 -13.26
CA GLN A 124 -5.33 -15.00 -12.11
C GLN A 124 -5.24 -13.54 -11.68
N ARG A 125 -5.38 -13.30 -10.37
CA ARG A 125 -5.12 -11.99 -9.77
C ARG A 125 -3.63 -11.93 -9.43
N PRO A 126 -2.84 -11.03 -10.04
CA PRO A 126 -1.44 -10.89 -9.70
C PRO A 126 -1.30 -10.31 -8.28
N LEU A 127 -0.33 -10.82 -7.54
CA LEU A 127 0.05 -10.32 -6.23
C LEU A 127 1.39 -9.61 -6.37
N TYR A 128 1.38 -8.27 -6.29
CA TYR A 128 2.55 -7.46 -6.63
C TYR A 128 3.81 -7.87 -5.86
N PHE A 129 3.72 -8.07 -4.54
CA PHE A 129 4.89 -8.45 -3.73
C PHE A 129 5.47 -9.82 -4.09
N ARG A 130 4.62 -10.75 -4.54
CA ARG A 130 5.01 -12.12 -4.88
C ARG A 130 5.51 -12.22 -6.32
N ASP A 131 4.86 -11.54 -7.24
CA ASP A 131 5.16 -11.62 -8.67
C ASP A 131 6.35 -10.69 -9.04
N SER A 132 6.64 -9.66 -8.23
CA SER A 132 7.79 -8.77 -8.42
C SER A 132 9.14 -9.40 -8.05
N ARG A 133 9.15 -10.49 -7.27
CA ARG A 133 10.35 -11.18 -6.79
C ARG A 133 10.36 -12.65 -7.26
N PRO A 134 11.52 -13.21 -7.63
CA PRO A 134 11.61 -14.65 -7.90
C PRO A 134 11.33 -15.43 -6.62
N HIS A 135 10.49 -16.46 -6.71
CA HIS A 135 10.22 -17.36 -5.59
C HIS A 135 10.09 -18.79 -6.10
N ILE A 136 10.46 -19.74 -5.25
CA ILE A 136 10.43 -21.17 -5.55
C ILE A 136 9.65 -21.88 -4.45
N LEU A 137 8.81 -22.83 -4.83
CA LEU A 137 8.27 -23.82 -3.91
C LEU A 137 9.19 -25.04 -3.95
N ALA A 138 9.78 -25.39 -2.82
CA ALA A 138 10.66 -26.54 -2.72
C ALA A 138 9.85 -27.84 -2.81
N GLU A 139 10.18 -28.68 -3.78
CA GLU A 139 9.58 -30.02 -3.96
C GLU A 139 10.46 -31.11 -3.35
N ASN A 140 11.76 -31.01 -3.58
CA ASN A 140 12.76 -31.86 -2.95
C ASN A 140 13.89 -30.99 -2.37
N VAL A 141 14.34 -31.34 -1.16
CA VAL A 141 15.37 -30.61 -0.43
C VAL A 141 16.40 -31.61 0.05
N GLU A 142 17.64 -31.41 -0.39
CA GLU A 142 18.78 -32.23 0.01
C GLU A 142 19.83 -31.33 0.66
N PHE A 143 20.28 -31.69 1.85
CA PHE A 143 21.32 -30.95 2.56
C PHE A 143 22.62 -31.75 2.54
N ILE A 144 23.69 -31.13 2.05
CA ILE A 144 25.03 -31.72 2.03
C ILE A 144 25.85 -31.01 3.10
N GLU A 145 26.20 -31.75 4.15
CA GLU A 145 27.01 -31.26 5.26
C GLU A 145 28.48 -31.14 4.86
N GLU A 146 29.05 -29.94 5.00
CA GLU A 146 30.48 -29.66 4.82
C GLU A 146 31.04 -29.04 6.12
N GLY A 147 31.04 -29.85 7.20
CA GLY A 147 31.54 -29.43 8.50
C GLY A 147 30.54 -28.57 9.30
N SER A 148 30.88 -27.30 9.57
CA SER A 148 30.03 -26.38 10.35
C SER A 148 29.00 -25.62 9.51
N SER A 149 29.14 -25.65 8.18
CA SER A 149 28.21 -25.12 7.20
C SER A 149 27.86 -26.22 6.20
N GLY A 150 26.76 -26.10 5.48
CA GLY A 150 26.39 -27.07 4.45
C GLY A 150 25.72 -26.39 3.27
N THR A 151 25.72 -27.09 2.14
CA THR A 151 25.07 -26.62 0.93
C THR A 151 23.68 -27.24 0.84
N LEU A 152 22.65 -26.39 0.80
CA LEU A 152 21.27 -26.79 0.62
C LEU A 152 20.93 -26.83 -0.88
N LYS A 153 20.63 -28.01 -1.40
CA LYS A 153 20.09 -28.20 -2.75
C LYS A 153 18.57 -28.18 -2.69
N ILE A 154 17.98 -27.21 -3.37
CA ILE A 154 16.53 -27.07 -3.46
C ILE A 154 16.13 -27.33 -4.91
N HIS A 155 15.27 -28.34 -5.10
CA HIS A 155 14.64 -28.61 -6.39
C HIS A 155 13.23 -28.04 -6.38
N GLY A 156 12.90 -27.29 -7.43
CA GLY A 156 11.58 -26.72 -7.61
C GLY A 156 11.51 -25.84 -8.85
N TYR A 157 10.32 -25.32 -9.11
CA TYR A 157 10.06 -24.46 -10.27
C TYR A 157 10.13 -22.99 -9.89
N ILE A 158 10.85 -22.20 -10.70
CA ILE A 158 10.94 -20.75 -10.55
C ILE A 158 9.61 -20.12 -10.97
N ARG A 159 9.08 -19.23 -10.12
CA ARG A 159 7.86 -18.44 -10.39
C ARG A 159 8.13 -16.95 -10.20
N GLY A 160 7.37 -16.11 -10.93
CA GLY A 160 7.52 -14.66 -10.89
C GLY A 160 8.55 -14.16 -11.91
N LYS A 161 9.65 -13.58 -11.44
CA LYS A 161 10.76 -13.10 -12.27
C LYS A 161 11.86 -14.16 -12.42
N SER A 162 12.81 -13.91 -13.32
CA SER A 162 14.04 -14.69 -13.46
C SER A 162 14.89 -14.60 -12.19
N LEU A 163 15.44 -15.74 -11.76
CA LEU A 163 16.36 -15.82 -10.62
C LEU A 163 17.79 -15.53 -11.07
N SER A 164 18.50 -14.68 -10.33
CA SER A 164 19.92 -14.36 -10.53
C SER A 164 20.77 -14.97 -9.42
N VAL A 165 21.85 -15.68 -9.74
CA VAL A 165 22.72 -16.35 -8.75
C VAL A 165 23.35 -15.36 -7.76
N ASN A 166 23.65 -14.15 -8.22
CA ASN A 166 24.34 -13.14 -7.41
C ASN A 166 23.45 -12.48 -6.35
N GLY A 167 22.13 -12.70 -6.42
CA GLY A 167 21.17 -12.14 -5.46
C GLY A 167 21.05 -13.00 -4.19
N LEU A 168 20.63 -12.38 -3.09
CA LEU A 168 20.34 -13.09 -1.84
C LEU A 168 19.02 -13.88 -1.92
N VAL A 169 18.97 -15.01 -1.22
CA VAL A 169 17.78 -15.82 -1.03
C VAL A 169 17.34 -15.76 0.43
N HIS A 170 16.07 -15.41 0.64
CA HIS A 170 15.46 -15.46 1.95
C HIS A 170 14.66 -16.75 2.13
N ILE A 171 14.99 -17.52 3.17
CA ILE A 171 14.22 -18.69 3.58
C ILE A 171 13.33 -18.27 4.77
N PRO A 172 11.99 -18.33 4.61
CA PRO A 172 11.06 -17.94 5.67
C PRO A 172 11.34 -18.69 6.98
N GLY A 173 11.61 -17.96 8.05
CA GLY A 173 11.91 -18.49 9.38
C GLY A 173 13.38 -18.82 9.65
N TRP A 174 14.25 -18.79 8.62
CA TRP A 174 15.67 -19.14 8.75
C TRP A 174 16.61 -17.97 8.41
N GLY A 175 16.14 -16.99 7.63
CA GLY A 175 16.90 -15.78 7.31
C GLY A 175 17.39 -15.74 5.87
N GLU A 176 18.46 -14.97 5.64
CA GLU A 176 19.01 -14.67 4.32
C GLU A 176 20.30 -15.45 4.07
N TYR A 177 20.47 -15.94 2.84
CA TYR A 177 21.58 -16.78 2.42
C TYR A 177 22.05 -16.40 1.01
N GLN A 178 23.33 -16.58 0.75
CA GLN A 178 23.92 -16.44 -0.59
C GLN A 178 23.78 -17.74 -1.38
N MET A 179 23.49 -17.64 -2.67
CA MET A 179 23.50 -18.78 -3.58
C MET A 179 24.88 -19.04 -4.14
N SER A 180 25.24 -20.31 -4.34
CA SER A 180 26.50 -20.73 -4.96
C SER A 180 26.35 -21.05 -6.45
N ARG A 181 25.28 -21.76 -6.84
CA ARG A 181 25.04 -22.19 -8.22
C ARG A 181 23.57 -22.42 -8.50
N ILE A 182 23.20 -22.31 -9.77
CA ILE A 182 21.90 -22.73 -10.31
C ILE A 182 22.13 -23.80 -11.36
N ASP A 183 21.53 -24.96 -11.13
CA ASP A 183 21.55 -26.11 -12.03
C ASP A 183 20.15 -26.34 -12.63
N SER A 184 20.07 -26.64 -13.93
CA SER A 184 18.86 -27.08 -14.60
C SER A 184 18.78 -28.60 -14.56
N SER A 185 17.70 -29.12 -13.98
CA SER A 185 17.37 -30.54 -14.01
C SER A 185 16.22 -30.78 -15.00
N PRO A 186 16.17 -31.94 -15.68
CA PRO A 186 15.01 -32.31 -16.47
C PRO A 186 13.75 -32.37 -15.59
N ASP A 187 12.62 -31.95 -16.17
CA ASP A 187 11.31 -31.92 -15.50
C ASP A 187 10.82 -33.35 -15.19
N PRO A 188 10.52 -33.70 -13.92
CA PRO A 188 9.98 -35.01 -13.57
C PRO A 188 8.57 -35.26 -14.12
N HIS A 189 7.80 -34.20 -14.40
CA HIS A 189 6.38 -34.29 -14.76
C HIS A 189 6.00 -33.38 -15.94
N PRO A 190 6.55 -33.61 -17.14
CA PRO A 190 6.25 -32.79 -18.30
C PRO A 190 4.77 -32.94 -18.72
N LEU A 191 4.09 -31.81 -18.93
CA LEU A 191 2.68 -31.77 -19.34
C LEU A 191 2.42 -32.41 -20.72
N LEU A 192 3.42 -32.33 -21.61
CA LEU A 192 3.39 -32.98 -22.91
C LEU A 192 4.38 -34.13 -22.88
N LEU A 193 3.87 -35.34 -22.66
CA LEU A 193 4.69 -36.54 -22.60
C LEU A 193 5.52 -36.74 -23.88
N HIS A 194 5.04 -36.30 -25.06
CA HIS A 194 5.74 -36.46 -26.34
C HIS A 194 5.54 -35.22 -27.25
N SER A 195 6.44 -34.24 -27.20
CA SER A 195 6.64 -33.33 -28.33
C SER A 195 7.69 -33.94 -29.26
N ARG A 196 7.35 -34.15 -30.54
CA ARG A 196 8.24 -34.75 -31.56
C ARG A 196 9.56 -33.98 -31.78
N ASP A 197 9.66 -32.75 -31.28
CA ASP A 197 10.87 -31.93 -31.37
C ASP A 197 11.79 -32.06 -30.14
N SER A 198 11.36 -32.75 -29.10
CA SER A 198 12.14 -32.91 -27.85
C SER A 198 12.98 -34.19 -27.80
N GLU A 199 12.97 -35.05 -28.83
CA GLU A 199 13.86 -36.23 -28.87
C GLU A 199 15.35 -35.84 -29.09
N ALA A 200 15.63 -34.63 -29.56
CA ALA A 200 17.01 -34.17 -29.78
C ALA A 200 17.72 -33.69 -28.50
N ASN A 201 16.99 -33.37 -27.42
CA ASN A 201 17.55 -32.87 -26.16
C ASN A 201 17.39 -33.84 -24.97
N VAL A 202 16.74 -35.00 -25.17
CA VAL A 202 16.49 -35.99 -24.09
C VAL A 202 17.53 -37.14 -24.12
N MET A 203 18.59 -37.00 -24.91
CA MET A 203 19.71 -37.95 -24.96
C MET A 203 20.75 -37.76 -23.85
N ASP A 204 20.62 -36.74 -23.00
CA ASP A 204 21.56 -36.50 -21.90
C ASP A 204 20.77 -36.13 -20.63
N GLY A 205 20.41 -37.14 -19.84
CA GLY A 205 19.67 -37.01 -18.57
C GLY A 205 20.52 -36.41 -17.44
N GLY A 206 21.44 -35.51 -17.77
CA GLY A 206 22.32 -34.82 -16.84
C GLY A 206 21.70 -33.54 -16.30
N THR A 207 22.06 -33.17 -15.08
CA THR A 207 21.88 -31.81 -14.57
C THR A 207 22.87 -30.90 -15.28
N PHE A 208 22.39 -29.84 -15.94
CA PHE A 208 23.24 -28.86 -16.61
C PHE A 208 23.41 -27.63 -15.73
N MET A 209 24.66 -27.23 -15.47
CA MET A 209 24.94 -25.98 -14.76
C MET A 209 24.53 -24.79 -15.63
N LEU A 210 23.64 -23.93 -15.13
CA LEU A 210 23.21 -22.74 -15.85
C LEU A 210 24.07 -21.53 -15.49
N ALA A 211 24.36 -21.37 -14.20
CA ALA A 211 25.09 -20.23 -13.69
C ALA A 211 25.76 -20.55 -12.35
N GLU A 212 26.95 -19.99 -12.17
CA GLU A 212 27.74 -20.05 -10.94
C GLU A 212 27.85 -18.63 -10.37
N SER A 213 28.00 -18.51 -9.04
CA SER A 213 28.09 -17.21 -8.37
C SER A 213 29.42 -16.52 -8.66
N ASP A 214 29.37 -15.27 -9.13
CA ASP A 214 30.56 -14.45 -9.29
C ASP A 214 30.83 -13.64 -8.02
N PRO A 215 31.93 -13.87 -7.28
CA PRO A 215 32.16 -13.25 -5.97
C PRO A 215 32.32 -11.72 -6.04
N ALA A 216 32.61 -11.17 -7.22
CA ALA A 216 32.75 -9.72 -7.43
C ALA A 216 31.41 -8.98 -7.60
N LEU A 217 30.36 -9.69 -8.04
CA LEU A 217 29.03 -9.12 -8.28
C LEU A 217 28.01 -9.61 -7.25
N GLN A 218 28.42 -10.51 -6.36
CA GLN A 218 27.55 -11.12 -5.37
C GLN A 218 27.18 -10.14 -4.26
N GLU A 219 25.89 -10.07 -3.97
CA GLU A 219 25.35 -9.25 -2.88
C GLU A 219 25.89 -9.73 -1.52
N THR A 220 26.24 -8.81 -0.64
CA THR A 220 26.78 -9.11 0.69
C THR A 220 25.67 -9.50 1.67
N LEU A 221 25.98 -10.41 2.61
CA LEU A 221 25.07 -10.82 3.69
C LEU A 221 24.91 -9.77 4.80
N THR A 222 25.65 -8.66 4.71
CA THR A 222 25.65 -7.61 5.72
C THR A 222 24.38 -6.76 5.55
N SER A 223 23.40 -6.99 6.44
CA SER A 223 22.12 -6.26 6.42
C SER A 223 22.19 -4.87 7.07
N THR A 224 23.27 -4.57 7.79
CA THR A 224 23.51 -3.27 8.42
C THR A 224 24.54 -2.49 7.63
N ASN A 225 24.21 -1.26 7.22
CA ASN A 225 25.24 -0.37 6.71
C ASN A 225 26.25 -0.11 7.84
N GLU A 226 27.54 -0.17 7.53
CA GLU A 226 28.55 0.28 8.48
C GLU A 226 28.32 1.77 8.71
N VAL A 227 28.06 2.15 9.96
CA VAL A 227 27.88 3.56 10.32
C VAL A 227 29.24 4.21 10.18
N ASP A 228 29.41 5.09 9.20
CA ASP A 228 30.64 5.86 9.09
C ASP A 228 30.74 6.79 10.31
N PRO A 229 31.79 6.65 11.15
CA PRO A 229 31.93 7.43 12.37
C PRO A 229 32.01 8.95 12.13
N MET A 230 32.24 9.40 10.90
CA MET A 230 32.34 10.81 10.51
C MET A 230 31.09 11.33 9.76
N GLU A 231 30.13 10.46 9.40
CA GLU A 231 28.89 10.82 8.66
C GLU A 231 27.90 11.66 9.50
N GLY A 232 28.13 11.74 10.82
CA GLY A 232 27.37 12.56 11.76
C GLY A 232 28.04 13.91 12.08
N GLU A 233 29.16 14.23 11.45
CA GLU A 233 29.76 15.56 11.58
C GLU A 233 29.02 16.51 10.63
N GLN A 234 28.27 17.46 11.20
CA GLN A 234 27.71 18.62 10.51
C GLN A 234 28.80 19.30 9.66
N THR A 235 28.89 18.94 8.39
CA THR A 235 29.60 19.74 7.39
C THR A 235 28.83 21.04 7.27
N TRP A 236 29.38 22.10 7.86
CA TRP A 236 29.05 23.45 7.44
C TRP A 236 29.03 23.49 5.91
N PRO A 237 28.06 24.17 5.28
CA PRO A 237 28.08 24.38 3.83
C PRO A 237 29.50 24.76 3.43
N THR A 238 30.03 24.03 2.45
CA THR A 238 31.42 24.25 2.07
C THR A 238 31.58 25.70 1.63
N GLU A 239 32.75 26.29 1.86
CA GLU A 239 32.99 27.71 1.52
C GLU A 239 32.70 27.99 0.03
N GLU A 240 32.78 26.95 -0.81
CA GLU A 240 32.38 26.98 -2.22
C GLU A 240 30.86 27.10 -2.41
N GLU A 241 30.04 26.34 -1.69
CA GLU A 241 28.57 26.44 -1.72
C GLU A 241 28.07 27.77 -1.12
N LEU A 242 28.76 28.29 -0.10
CA LEU A 242 28.43 29.56 0.54
C LEU A 242 28.75 30.74 -0.39
N ALA A 243 29.87 30.67 -1.13
CA ALA A 243 30.22 31.66 -2.14
C ALA A 243 29.28 31.65 -3.35
N GLU A 244 28.74 30.50 -3.73
CA GLU A 244 27.75 30.38 -4.81
C GLU A 244 26.38 30.95 -4.39
N ALA A 245 25.97 30.72 -3.14
CA ALA A 245 24.79 31.35 -2.55
C ALA A 245 24.93 32.88 -2.45
N GLU A 246 26.08 33.41 -2.02
CA GLU A 246 26.32 34.86 -1.99
C GLU A 246 26.31 35.49 -3.39
N GLN A 247 26.83 34.78 -4.40
CA GLN A 247 26.80 35.25 -5.79
C GLN A 247 25.39 35.27 -6.37
N SER A 248 24.57 34.24 -6.08
CA SER A 248 23.17 34.22 -6.52
C SER A 248 22.33 35.31 -5.84
N ILE A 249 22.50 35.49 -4.52
CA ILE A 249 21.76 36.51 -3.74
C ILE A 249 22.17 37.93 -4.12
N SER A 250 23.46 38.19 -4.39
CA SER A 250 23.94 39.53 -4.74
C SER A 250 23.54 40.00 -6.15
N SER A 251 23.05 39.10 -7.01
CA SER A 251 22.90 39.38 -8.44
C SER A 251 21.59 40.07 -8.85
N LYS A 252 20.57 40.14 -8.00
CA LYS A 252 19.26 40.73 -8.34
C LYS A 252 18.80 41.74 -7.28
N PRO A 253 19.00 43.06 -7.45
CA PRO A 253 18.33 44.05 -6.61
C PRO A 253 16.82 44.03 -6.93
N ARG A 254 15.99 43.67 -5.95
CA ARG A 254 14.53 43.64 -6.12
C ARG A 254 13.99 45.07 -6.13
N THR A 255 13.41 45.50 -7.25
CA THR A 255 12.69 46.77 -7.33
C THR A 255 11.25 46.56 -6.86
N LYS A 256 10.85 47.27 -5.80
CA LYS A 256 9.47 47.23 -5.30
C LYS A 256 8.72 48.46 -5.81
N ARG A 257 7.48 48.29 -6.27
CA ARG A 257 6.59 49.44 -6.53
C ARG A 257 5.97 49.90 -5.23
N VAL A 258 6.12 51.20 -4.93
CA VAL A 258 5.63 51.78 -3.69
C VAL A 258 4.96 53.13 -3.95
N PRO A 259 3.90 53.49 -3.20
CA PRO A 259 3.27 54.81 -3.31
C PRO A 259 4.21 55.97 -2.96
N LYS A 260 4.06 57.12 -3.64
CA LYS A 260 4.88 58.32 -3.40
C LYS A 260 4.82 58.77 -1.94
N GLY A 261 5.96 58.71 -1.25
CA GLY A 261 6.12 59.18 0.12
C GLY A 261 6.34 58.08 1.17
N THR A 262 6.42 56.80 0.79
CA THR A 262 6.82 55.74 1.72
C THR A 262 8.31 55.80 2.03
N SER A 263 8.67 55.71 3.31
CA SER A 263 10.07 55.57 3.74
C SER A 263 10.60 54.14 3.52
N ASP A 264 11.91 53.97 3.39
CA ASP A 264 12.56 52.67 3.16
C ASP A 264 12.13 51.60 4.18
N TYR A 265 12.02 51.99 5.46
CA TYR A 265 11.56 51.11 6.52
C TYR A 265 10.11 50.65 6.33
N GLN A 266 9.24 51.51 5.79
CA GLN A 266 7.85 51.13 5.50
C GLN A 266 7.75 50.25 4.25
N ALA A 267 8.58 50.51 3.24
CA ALA A 267 8.64 49.72 2.01
C ALA A 267 9.10 48.27 2.24
N ALA A 268 9.96 48.03 3.24
CA ALA A 268 10.42 46.69 3.61
C ALA A 268 9.28 45.74 4.05
N TRP A 269 8.18 46.28 4.60
CA TRP A 269 7.05 45.50 5.12
C TRP A 269 5.93 45.28 4.11
N ILE A 270 6.01 45.87 2.92
CA ILE A 270 5.03 45.64 1.86
C ILE A 270 5.37 44.29 1.23
N LEU A 271 4.45 43.33 1.43
CA LEU A 271 4.48 42.00 0.85
C LEU A 271 4.06 42.11 -0.61
N GLU A 272 4.95 41.75 -1.53
CA GLU A 272 4.57 41.63 -2.95
C GLU A 272 3.63 40.44 -3.09
N SER A 273 2.48 40.65 -3.74
CA SER A 273 1.68 39.55 -4.28
C SER A 273 2.50 38.90 -5.39
N GLU A 274 2.95 37.68 -5.13
CA GLU A 274 3.68 36.81 -6.05
C GLU A 274 2.79 36.49 -7.27
N GLU A 275 2.79 37.40 -8.25
CA GLU A 275 2.20 37.20 -9.57
C GLU A 275 3.36 37.09 -10.57
N GLU A 276 3.76 35.83 -10.78
CA GLU A 276 4.41 35.27 -11.97
C GLU A 276 5.54 36.10 -12.64
N GLU A 277 6.78 35.86 -12.20
CA GLU A 277 7.93 35.91 -13.13
C GLU A 277 8.08 34.52 -13.77
N GLU A 278 7.46 34.34 -14.95
CA GLU A 278 7.78 33.24 -15.86
C GLU A 278 9.22 33.44 -16.38
N GLU A 279 10.18 32.67 -15.86
CA GLU A 279 11.50 32.50 -16.49
C GLU A 279 11.41 31.46 -17.62
N ASP A 280 11.49 31.95 -18.86
CA ASP A 280 11.71 31.21 -20.11
C ASP A 280 13.01 30.38 -20.02
N ASP A 281 12.93 29.05 -20.04
CA ASP A 281 14.06 28.17 -20.33
C ASP A 281 13.61 27.06 -21.30
N ASP A 282 14.18 27.09 -22.49
CA ASP A 282 13.78 26.36 -23.70
C ASP A 282 14.74 25.16 -23.92
N ASP A 283 14.31 23.91 -23.67
CA ASP A 283 14.80 22.73 -24.43
C ASP A 283 13.90 21.45 -24.40
N GLU A 284 13.26 21.21 -25.55
CA GLU A 284 12.93 19.93 -26.25
C GLU A 284 11.88 18.89 -25.74
N SER A 285 10.73 18.92 -26.45
CA SER A 285 9.94 17.81 -27.01
C SER A 285 8.96 17.00 -26.12
N ARG A 286 7.64 17.15 -26.38
CA ARG A 286 6.68 16.10 -26.84
C ARG A 286 5.18 16.51 -26.76
N SER A 287 4.56 16.67 -27.93
CA SER A 287 3.20 16.23 -28.34
C SER A 287 1.99 16.27 -27.35
N ASN A 288 1.15 17.30 -27.52
CA ASN A 288 -0.30 17.31 -27.84
C ASN A 288 -1.42 16.73 -26.90
N MET A 289 -2.38 17.62 -26.58
CA MET A 289 -3.83 17.46 -26.19
C MET A 289 -4.14 16.85 -24.81
N ASP A 290 -5.07 17.31 -23.96
CA ASP A 290 -6.40 17.98 -24.09
C ASP A 290 -6.91 18.44 -22.69
N ASP A 291 -7.99 19.24 -22.68
CA ASP A 291 -8.97 19.52 -21.60
C ASP A 291 -8.62 20.65 -20.59
N GLY A 292 -9.41 21.71 -20.36
CA GLY A 292 -10.80 21.96 -20.68
C GLY A 292 -11.66 22.18 -19.42
N PHE A 293 -11.40 23.20 -18.58
CA PHE A 293 -12.40 23.57 -17.55
C PHE A 293 -12.28 25.01 -17.04
N ALA A 294 -13.36 25.79 -17.24
CA ALA A 294 -13.56 27.14 -16.71
C ALA A 294 -14.14 27.09 -15.28
N PRO A 295 -13.88 28.09 -14.43
CA PRO A 295 -14.76 28.41 -13.33
C PRO A 295 -15.64 29.63 -13.64
N VAL A 296 -16.87 29.45 -13.21
CA VAL A 296 -18.06 30.26 -13.43
C VAL A 296 -18.14 31.35 -12.36
N ASP A 297 -18.41 32.58 -12.82
CA ASP A 297 -19.33 33.57 -12.27
C ASP A 297 -19.69 33.49 -10.77
N ASN A 298 -19.39 34.55 -10.02
CA ASN A 298 -20.27 35.00 -8.94
C ASN A 298 -20.38 36.53 -8.94
N VAL A 299 -21.59 36.98 -9.25
CA VAL A 299 -21.99 38.38 -9.41
C VAL A 299 -22.56 38.91 -8.09
N SER A 300 -22.50 40.24 -7.96
CA SER A 300 -23.28 41.13 -7.09
C SER A 300 -22.64 41.49 -5.75
N GLN A 301 -22.70 42.72 -5.25
CA GLN A 301 -23.12 44.05 -5.72
C GLN A 301 -22.81 45.01 -4.53
N ASP A 302 -22.83 46.32 -4.78
CA ASP A 302 -22.73 47.46 -3.84
C ASP A 302 -21.29 48.03 -3.75
N GLY A 303 -20.95 49.23 -4.25
CA GLY A 303 -21.76 50.35 -4.70
C GLY A 303 -21.43 51.62 -3.92
N TYR A 304 -20.18 52.11 -3.99
CA TYR A 304 -19.80 53.49 -3.64
C TYR A 304 -18.64 53.94 -4.53
N GLU A 305 -18.91 54.80 -5.50
CA GLU A 305 -17.90 55.60 -6.21
C GLU A 305 -17.38 56.68 -5.27
N CYS A 306 -16.07 56.70 -5.04
CA CYS A 306 -15.34 57.86 -4.55
C CYS A 306 -14.26 58.13 -5.59
N GLU A 307 -14.33 59.31 -6.21
CA GLU A 307 -13.27 59.86 -7.05
C GLU A 307 -11.99 59.92 -6.24
N ASP A 308 -10.89 59.35 -6.73
CA ASP A 308 -9.57 59.68 -6.19
C ASP A 308 -8.49 59.62 -7.27
N ASP A 309 -7.51 60.48 -7.05
CA ASP A 309 -6.49 61.02 -7.92
C ASP A 309 -5.65 59.97 -8.67
N ASN A 310 -5.00 60.45 -9.74
CA ASN A 310 -3.84 59.79 -10.36
C ASN A 310 -2.77 59.48 -9.29
N GLU A 311 -2.86 58.33 -8.64
CA GLU A 311 -1.76 57.77 -7.86
C GLU A 311 -0.72 57.21 -8.83
N GLU A 312 0.19 58.09 -9.23
CA GLU A 312 1.39 57.71 -9.95
C GLU A 312 2.29 56.86 -9.04
N GLU A 313 2.13 55.54 -9.10
CA GLU A 313 3.09 54.58 -8.56
C GLU A 313 4.47 54.81 -9.19
N TYR A 314 5.52 54.78 -8.38
CA TYR A 314 6.89 54.89 -8.84
C TYR A 314 7.72 53.70 -8.33
N GLU A 315 8.69 53.30 -9.14
CA GLU A 315 9.55 52.17 -8.84
C GLU A 315 10.67 52.63 -7.89
N MET A 316 10.83 51.94 -6.77
CA MET A 316 11.89 52.20 -5.80
C MET A 316 12.78 50.97 -5.69
N THR A 317 14.08 51.18 -5.89
CA THR A 317 15.11 50.17 -5.63
C THR A 317 15.25 50.03 -4.11
N VAL A 318 14.79 48.91 -3.56
CA VAL A 318 15.06 48.58 -2.16
C VAL A 318 16.47 48.01 -2.13
N THR A 319 17.46 48.86 -1.85
CA THR A 319 18.75 48.37 -1.42
C THR A 319 18.61 47.94 0.03
N ASP A 320 18.84 46.67 0.33
CA ASP A 320 19.05 46.22 1.71
C ASP A 320 20.27 46.99 2.21
N ALA A 321 20.01 48.09 2.92
CA ALA A 321 21.06 48.93 3.46
C ALA A 321 21.84 48.08 4.46
N GLU A 322 23.07 47.73 4.05
CA GLU A 322 24.14 47.23 4.89
C GLU A 322 24.01 47.85 6.28
N GLY A 323 23.95 46.98 7.31
CA GLY A 323 23.70 47.34 8.71
C GLY A 323 24.32 48.67 9.10
N VAL A 324 23.53 49.74 8.96
CA VAL A 324 23.90 51.07 9.42
C VAL A 324 23.88 50.97 10.94
N ASN A 325 25.08 50.86 11.51
CA ASN A 325 25.31 50.70 12.94
C ASN A 325 24.79 51.95 13.67
N TYR A 326 23.49 51.97 13.97
CA TYR A 326 22.81 53.08 14.66
C TYR A 326 23.39 53.29 16.05
N ASP A 327 23.91 52.22 16.65
CA ASP A 327 24.48 52.20 18.00
C ASP A 327 25.79 53.01 18.11
N ASP A 328 26.56 53.18 17.03
CA ASP A 328 27.84 53.91 17.05
C ASP A 328 27.69 55.44 17.08
N LYS A 329 26.49 55.96 16.77
CA LYS A 329 26.22 57.42 16.71
C LYS A 329 25.39 57.95 17.87
N ILE A 330 25.05 57.11 18.85
CA ILE A 330 24.30 57.54 20.04
C ILE A 330 25.26 58.17 21.05
N ASP A 331 25.21 59.50 21.18
CA ASP A 331 25.92 60.22 22.25
C ASP A 331 25.12 60.11 23.56
N TYR A 332 25.39 59.04 24.30
CA TYR A 332 24.78 58.79 25.62
C TYR A 332 25.00 59.95 26.61
N GLY A 333 26.05 60.78 26.44
CA GLY A 333 26.29 61.94 27.29
C GLY A 333 25.21 63.01 27.11
N ALA A 334 24.81 63.28 25.87
CA ALA A 334 23.76 64.24 25.56
C ALA A 334 22.38 63.80 26.09
N GLU A 335 22.06 62.49 26.03
CA GLU A 335 20.81 61.96 26.58
C GLU A 335 20.77 62.03 28.10
N ILE A 336 21.87 61.72 28.79
CA ILE A 336 21.93 61.80 30.26
C ILE A 336 21.75 63.25 30.73
N ASP A 337 22.36 64.22 30.04
CA ASP A 337 22.17 65.65 30.33
C ASP A 337 20.73 66.11 30.08
N ALA A 338 20.08 65.61 29.01
CA ALA A 338 18.68 65.88 28.74
C ALA A 338 17.77 65.30 29.84
N LEU A 339 18.05 64.09 30.32
CA LEU A 339 17.34 63.46 31.43
C LEU A 339 17.57 64.19 32.76
N GLN A 340 18.78 64.69 33.02
CA GLN A 340 19.05 65.51 34.21
C GLN A 340 18.35 66.87 34.14
N LYS A 341 18.26 67.50 32.96
CA LYS A 341 17.47 68.72 32.74
C LYS A 341 15.99 68.48 32.98
N LEU A 342 15.44 67.37 32.48
CA LEU A 342 14.05 66.99 32.75
C LEU A 342 13.82 66.72 34.25
N LYS A 343 14.74 66.02 34.92
CA LYS A 343 14.66 65.75 36.36
C LYS A 343 14.75 67.02 37.19
N THR A 344 15.63 67.95 36.84
CA THR A 344 15.75 69.25 37.53
C THR A 344 14.55 70.15 37.25
N TRP A 345 13.98 70.11 36.04
CA TRP A 345 12.73 70.79 35.72
C TRP A 345 11.56 70.26 36.56
N LEU A 346 11.44 68.94 36.69
CA LEU A 346 10.44 68.29 37.55
C LEU A 346 10.59 68.64 39.04
N VAL A 347 11.84 68.75 39.53
CA VAL A 347 12.09 69.11 40.94
C VAL A 347 11.85 70.60 41.20
N CYS A 348 12.25 71.49 40.28
CA CYS A 348 12.06 72.94 40.43
C CYS A 348 10.59 73.37 40.20
N GLY A 349 9.86 72.64 39.34
CA GLY A 349 8.42 72.80 39.13
C GLY A 349 7.57 72.39 40.34
N SER A 350 8.12 71.63 41.29
CA SER A 350 7.43 71.23 42.52
C SER A 350 7.58 72.22 43.68
N THR A 351 8.41 73.27 43.55
CA THR A 351 8.65 74.30 44.59
C THR A 351 8.07 75.67 44.28
N TYR A 352 7.35 75.82 43.16
CA TYR A 352 6.46 76.96 42.88
C TYR A 352 5.02 76.47 42.69
N CYS A 353 4.46 75.87 43.74
CA CYS A 353 3.03 75.74 44.03
C CYS A 353 2.85 75.80 45.55
#